data_AF-A0A0N8VSY0-F1
#
_entry.id   AF-A0A0N8VSY0-F1
#
_cell.length_a   1.000
_cell.length_b   1.000
_cell.length_c   1.000
_cell.angle_alpha   90.00
_cell.angle_beta   90.00
_cell.angle_gamma   90.00
#
_symmetry.space_group_name_H-M   'P 1'
#
loop_
_entity.id
_entity.type
_entity.pdbx_description
1 polymer ?
#
loop_
_entity_poly.entity_id
_entity_poly.type
_entity_poly.pdbx_seq_one_letter_code
_entity_poly.pdbx_strand_id
1 'polypeptide(L)'
;MDEIEKLKVYRDEHLNEAEQLYAGMSPLEVLLEGNEVMDAAREYEIRKQYNELKIPYDSRKLQANILSNQIARREKLVNHETLMAGYTESMDNWKADEQELNEKRDSLSTRLKQIQQQANEDMAKARQAETDAATAYAQAVAWGDTEGEKKADADAQKHAKNLATAVEHNRRQHLIISALEQELVIVDQHIVEARKEYNAIERQALLLAHTVLEEQWNEKAKELLDMGGKLWAAYRLIDRDQISLRKLQLPEEGERFYSWDSSDLSERSYKYTVQDVLAM
;
A
#
# COMPACT_ATOMS: atom_id res chain seq x y z
N MET A 1 25.36 21.20 16.64
CA MET A 1 24.25 21.43 15.69
C MET A 1 24.00 20.10 15.02
N ASP A 2 22.81 19.53 15.23
CA ASP A 2 22.35 18.28 14.64
C ASP A 2 22.54 18.32 13.11
N GLU A 3 22.94 17.21 12.50
CA GLU A 3 23.19 17.12 11.04
C GLU A 3 21.93 17.49 10.25
N ILE A 4 20.76 17.07 10.76
CA ILE A 4 19.45 17.42 10.19
C ILE A 4 19.23 18.93 10.20
N GLU A 5 19.54 19.61 11.31
CA GLU A 5 19.37 21.06 11.40
C GLU A 5 20.30 21.84 10.47
N LYS A 6 21.54 21.37 10.28
CA LYS A 6 22.44 21.97 9.30
C LYS A 6 21.87 21.87 7.88
N LEU A 7 21.34 20.70 7.51
CA LEU A 7 20.73 20.50 6.20
C LEU A 7 19.48 21.36 6.00
N LYS A 8 18.67 21.55 7.06
CA LYS A 8 17.51 22.45 7.03
C LYS A 8 17.94 23.88 6.74
N VAL A 9 18.97 24.39 7.43
CA VAL A 9 19.53 25.72 7.18
C VAL A 9 19.98 25.87 5.72
N TYR A 10 20.77 24.94 5.19
CA TYR A 10 21.25 25.01 3.80
C TYR A 10 20.12 24.91 2.77
N ARG A 11 19.10 24.10 3.03
CA ARG A 11 17.91 24.00 2.16
C ARG A 11 17.21 25.35 2.11
N ASP A 12 17.01 25.97 3.27
CA ASP A 12 16.28 27.23 3.39
C ASP A 12 17.07 28.38 2.74
N GLU A 13 18.40 28.38 2.82
CA GLU A 13 19.26 29.29 2.05
C GLU A 13 19.01 29.16 0.54
N HIS A 14 19.02 27.95 -0.02
CA HIS A 14 18.75 27.74 -1.45
C HIS A 14 17.32 28.10 -1.86
N LEU A 15 16.33 27.86 -1.00
CA LEU A 15 14.95 28.27 -1.26
C LEU A 15 14.82 29.79 -1.29
N ASN A 16 15.44 30.49 -0.33
CA ASN A 16 15.44 31.95 -0.28
C ASN A 16 16.15 32.54 -1.52
N GLU A 17 17.30 32.00 -1.93
CA GLU A 17 17.99 32.40 -3.16
C GLU A 17 17.11 32.17 -4.40
N ALA A 18 16.41 31.02 -4.48
CA ALA A 18 15.49 30.74 -5.57
C ALA A 18 14.31 31.71 -5.60
N GLU A 19 13.76 32.08 -4.45
CA GLU A 19 12.68 33.07 -4.36
C GLU A 19 13.13 34.45 -4.83
N GLN A 20 14.35 34.88 -4.46
CA GLN A 20 14.93 36.14 -4.95
C GLN A 20 15.12 36.12 -6.47
N LEU A 21 15.61 35.02 -7.04
CA LEU A 21 15.75 34.86 -8.49
C LEU A 21 14.38 34.86 -9.19
N TYR A 22 13.38 34.18 -8.62
CA TYR A 22 12.04 34.15 -9.17
C TYR A 22 11.36 35.52 -9.14
N ALA A 23 11.57 36.31 -8.09
CA ALA A 23 11.08 37.68 -8.02
C ALA A 23 11.64 38.56 -9.15
N GLY A 24 12.87 38.32 -9.60
CA GLY A 24 13.46 38.96 -10.78
C GLY A 24 12.94 38.41 -12.12
N MET A 25 12.62 37.12 -12.18
CA MET A 25 12.09 36.46 -13.38
C MET A 25 10.62 36.77 -13.65
N SER A 26 9.79 36.85 -12.61
CA SER A 26 8.33 36.95 -12.73
C SER A 26 7.87 38.12 -13.61
N PRO A 27 8.44 39.35 -13.50
CA PRO A 27 8.10 40.44 -14.42
C PRO A 27 8.48 40.15 -15.88
N LEU A 28 9.56 39.40 -16.12
CA LEU A 28 10.00 39.00 -17.47
C LEU A 28 9.06 37.94 -18.06
N GLU A 29 8.58 36.99 -17.25
CA GLU A 29 7.56 36.00 -17.66
C GLU A 29 6.28 36.70 -18.13
N VAL A 30 5.79 37.68 -17.37
CA VAL A 30 4.60 38.46 -17.74
C VAL A 30 4.79 39.20 -19.08
N LEU A 31 5.98 39.74 -19.33
CA LEU A 31 6.29 40.40 -20.60
C LEU A 31 6.37 39.41 -21.78
N LEU A 32 6.86 38.20 -21.56
CA LEU A 32 6.97 37.16 -22.59
C LEU A 32 5.63 36.47 -22.90
N GLU A 33 4.76 36.33 -21.90
CA GLU A 33 3.43 35.72 -22.03
C GLU A 33 2.34 36.72 -22.45
N GLY A 34 2.62 38.02 -22.33
CA GLY A 34 1.71 39.09 -22.71
C GLY A 34 1.46 39.16 -24.22
N ASN A 35 0.27 39.60 -24.62
CA ASN A 35 -0.11 39.81 -26.02
C ASN A 35 0.44 41.14 -26.61
N GLU A 36 1.41 41.78 -25.98
CA GLU A 36 2.02 43.00 -26.50
C GLU A 36 2.87 42.68 -27.74
N VAL A 37 2.67 43.44 -28.82
CA VAL A 37 3.49 43.32 -30.02
C VAL A 37 4.87 43.90 -29.71
N MET A 38 5.84 43.01 -29.45
CA MET A 38 7.24 43.37 -29.23
C MET A 38 8.06 43.24 -30.53
N ASP A 39 9.07 44.09 -30.67
CA ASP A 39 10.11 43.91 -31.68
C ASP A 39 10.97 42.68 -31.32
N ALA A 40 11.45 41.96 -32.34
CA ALA A 40 12.25 40.75 -32.19
C ALA A 40 13.55 40.96 -31.39
N ALA A 41 14.19 42.14 -31.47
CA ALA A 41 15.38 42.44 -30.70
C ALA A 41 15.06 42.61 -29.19
N ARG A 42 13.96 43.31 -28.88
CA ARG A 42 13.46 43.43 -27.50
C ARG A 42 13.04 42.09 -26.91
N GLU A 43 12.32 41.28 -27.66
CA GLU A 43 11.92 39.94 -27.22
C GLU A 43 13.14 39.04 -26.93
N TYR A 44 14.15 39.07 -27.80
CA TYR A 44 15.39 38.34 -27.60
C TYR A 44 16.11 38.74 -26.30
N GLU A 45 16.21 40.03 -26.02
CA GLU A 45 16.88 40.53 -24.81
C GLU A 45 16.13 40.13 -23.53
N ILE A 46 14.79 40.20 -23.52
CA ILE A 46 13.97 39.76 -22.39
C ILE A 46 14.15 38.25 -22.17
N ARG A 47 14.12 37.44 -23.23
CA ARG A 47 14.39 35.98 -23.15
C ARG A 47 15.78 35.68 -22.62
N LYS A 48 16.79 36.46 -23.03
CA LYS A 48 18.16 36.31 -22.54
C LYS A 48 18.25 36.59 -21.04
N GLN A 49 17.73 37.72 -20.58
CA GLN A 49 17.70 38.08 -19.16
C GLN A 49 16.91 37.07 -18.33
N TYR A 50 15.78 36.59 -18.86
CA TYR A 50 15.00 35.53 -18.23
C TYR A 50 15.84 34.26 -18.06
N ASN A 51 16.51 33.80 -19.13
CA ASN A 51 17.32 32.59 -19.10
C ASN A 51 18.54 32.70 -18.17
N GLU A 52 19.16 33.88 -18.07
CA GLU A 52 20.26 34.16 -17.14
C GLU A 52 19.84 33.98 -15.67
N LEU A 53 18.57 34.26 -15.34
CA LEU A 53 18.01 34.04 -14.00
C LEU A 53 17.42 32.63 -13.84
N LYS A 54 16.87 32.05 -14.90
CA LYS A 54 16.21 30.73 -14.90
C LYS A 54 17.18 29.60 -14.56
N ILE A 55 18.37 29.61 -15.16
CA ILE A 55 19.39 28.57 -14.94
C ILE A 55 19.81 28.47 -13.45
N PRO A 56 20.23 29.56 -12.79
CA PRO A 56 20.55 29.50 -11.36
C PRO A 56 19.31 29.21 -10.51
N TYR A 57 18.13 29.71 -10.87
CA TYR A 57 16.88 29.41 -10.16
C TYR A 57 16.61 27.89 -10.13
N ASP A 58 16.64 27.24 -11.29
CA ASP A 58 16.40 25.80 -11.40
C ASP A 58 17.47 25.00 -10.65
N SER A 59 18.73 25.45 -10.72
CA SER A 59 19.83 24.86 -9.94
C SER A 59 19.59 24.95 -8.43
N ARG A 60 19.18 26.12 -7.91
CA ARG A 60 18.87 26.30 -6.48
C ARG A 60 17.67 25.46 -6.04
N LYS A 61 16.62 25.39 -6.85
CA LYS A 61 15.47 24.50 -6.59
C LYS A 61 15.89 23.03 -6.56
N LEU A 62 16.75 22.60 -7.47
CA LEU A 62 17.28 21.23 -7.47
C LEU A 62 18.09 20.94 -6.20
N GLN A 63 19.00 21.83 -5.80
CA GLN A 63 19.79 21.67 -4.58
C GLN A 63 18.89 21.60 -3.33
N ALA A 64 17.90 22.49 -3.22
CA ALA A 64 16.93 22.44 -2.13
C ALA A 64 16.12 21.12 -2.11
N ASN A 65 15.77 20.58 -3.28
CA ASN A 65 15.10 19.28 -3.38
C ASN A 65 16.00 18.14 -2.89
N ILE A 66 17.26 18.09 -3.33
CA ILE A 66 18.24 17.11 -2.87
C ILE A 66 18.36 17.15 -1.33
N LEU A 67 18.57 18.34 -0.76
CA LEU A 67 18.65 18.51 0.69
C LEU A 67 17.36 18.10 1.42
N SER A 68 16.20 18.35 0.82
CA SER A 68 14.90 17.92 1.38
C SER A 68 14.79 16.40 1.44
N ASN A 69 15.22 15.69 0.39
CA ASN A 69 15.23 14.23 0.38
C ASN A 69 16.21 13.67 1.42
N GLN A 70 17.37 14.31 1.56
CA GLN A 70 18.39 13.98 2.55
C GLN A 70 17.89 14.15 4.00
N ILE A 71 17.18 15.24 4.27
CA ILE A 71 16.52 15.49 5.56
C ILE A 71 15.48 14.40 5.83
N ALA A 72 14.58 14.15 4.87
CA ALA A 72 13.51 13.17 5.03
C ALA A 72 14.06 11.76 5.27
N ARG A 73 15.16 11.38 4.60
CA ARG A 73 15.84 10.11 4.84
C ARG A 73 16.40 10.03 6.27
N ARG A 74 17.13 11.05 6.72
CA ARG A 74 17.71 11.09 8.08
C ARG A 74 16.63 11.09 9.15
N GLU A 75 15.55 11.84 8.98
CA GLU A 75 14.42 11.86 9.91
C GLU A 75 13.74 10.50 10.01
N LYS A 76 13.60 9.77 8.89
CA LYS A 76 13.11 8.38 8.89
C LYS A 76 14.05 7.45 9.65
N LEU A 77 15.36 7.56 9.44
CA LEU A 77 16.36 6.72 10.12
C LEU A 77 16.37 6.99 11.63
N VAL A 78 16.30 8.25 12.08
CA VAL A 78 16.25 8.58 13.51
C VAL A 78 14.98 8.04 14.17
N ASN A 79 13.84 8.08 13.47
CA ASN A 79 12.54 7.69 14.02
C ASN A 79 12.09 6.27 13.62
N HIS A 80 12.98 5.45 13.05
CA HIS A 80 12.57 4.22 12.38
C HIS A 80 11.86 3.22 13.31
N GLU A 81 12.31 3.08 14.56
CA GLU A 81 11.71 2.16 15.53
C GLU A 81 10.25 2.54 15.82
N THR A 82 9.99 3.81 16.13
CA THR A 82 8.65 4.35 16.38
C THR A 82 7.76 4.23 15.15
N LEU A 83 8.28 4.54 13.96
CA LEU A 83 7.53 4.43 12.70
C LEU A 83 7.19 2.98 12.37
N MET A 84 8.15 2.06 12.50
CA MET A 84 7.94 0.62 12.27
C MET A 84 6.92 0.03 13.25
N ALA A 85 6.97 0.43 14.52
CA ALA A 85 5.97 0.04 15.51
C ALA A 85 4.57 0.51 15.11
N GLY A 86 4.43 1.79 14.73
CA GLY A 86 3.14 2.35 14.29
C GLY A 86 2.60 1.68 13.02
N TYR A 87 3.47 1.34 12.06
CA TYR A 87 3.04 0.56 10.88
C TYR A 87 2.60 -0.84 11.23
N THR A 88 3.32 -1.53 12.12
CA THR A 88 2.96 -2.88 12.58
C THR A 88 1.61 -2.88 13.28
N GLU A 89 1.40 -1.96 14.21
CA GLU A 89 0.12 -1.79 14.91
C GLU A 89 -1.02 -1.49 13.92
N SER A 90 -0.79 -0.60 12.96
CA SER A 90 -1.80 -0.27 11.94
C SER A 90 -2.14 -1.46 11.05
N MET A 91 -1.13 -2.23 10.62
CA MET A 91 -1.33 -3.47 9.85
C MET A 91 -2.10 -4.51 10.65
N ASP A 92 -1.78 -4.68 11.93
CA ASP A 92 -2.48 -5.61 12.83
C ASP A 92 -3.95 -5.22 13.00
N ASN A 93 -4.26 -3.92 13.17
CA ASN A 93 -5.62 -3.42 13.24
C ASN A 93 -6.42 -3.69 11.95
N TRP A 94 -5.86 -3.36 10.78
CA TRP A 94 -6.53 -3.64 9.50
C TRP A 94 -6.73 -5.12 9.24
N LYS A 95 -5.80 -5.95 9.69
CA LYS A 95 -5.91 -7.41 9.58
C LYS A 95 -6.98 -7.97 10.51
N ALA A 96 -7.12 -7.42 11.72
CA ALA A 96 -8.22 -7.75 12.62
C ALA A 96 -9.58 -7.34 12.03
N ASP A 97 -9.67 -6.11 11.49
CA ASP A 97 -10.89 -5.63 10.82
C ASP A 97 -11.26 -6.50 9.62
N GLU A 98 -10.28 -6.89 8.79
CA GLU A 98 -10.50 -7.84 7.69
C GLU A 98 -11.04 -9.18 8.21
N GLN A 99 -10.48 -9.71 9.30
CA GLN A 99 -10.94 -10.96 9.88
C GLN A 99 -12.40 -10.85 10.35
N GLU A 100 -12.76 -9.79 11.08
CA GLU A 100 -14.14 -9.57 11.54
C GLU A 100 -15.11 -9.46 10.36
N LEU A 101 -14.72 -8.78 9.29
CA LEU A 101 -15.55 -8.66 8.08
C LEU A 101 -15.74 -10.01 7.39
N ASN A 102 -14.71 -10.85 7.32
CA ASN A 102 -14.84 -12.21 6.78
C ASN A 102 -15.76 -13.09 7.65
N GLU A 103 -15.65 -13.00 8.98
CA GLU A 103 -16.56 -13.71 9.88
C GLU A 103 -18.02 -13.26 9.70
N LYS A 104 -18.25 -11.95 9.56
CA LYS A 104 -19.57 -11.38 9.23
C LYS A 104 -20.08 -11.92 7.90
N ARG A 105 -19.25 -11.90 6.86
CA ARG A 105 -19.56 -12.41 5.52
C ARG A 105 -19.97 -13.89 5.56
N ASP A 106 -19.23 -14.73 6.27
CA ASP A 106 -19.52 -16.17 6.38
C ASP A 106 -20.83 -16.42 7.13
N SER A 107 -21.09 -15.66 8.19
CA SER A 107 -22.35 -15.74 8.94
C SER A 107 -23.56 -15.34 8.07
N LEU A 108 -23.44 -14.25 7.30
CA LEU A 108 -24.46 -13.77 6.37
C LEU A 108 -24.69 -14.78 5.24
N SER A 109 -23.62 -15.31 4.64
CA SER A 109 -23.71 -16.32 3.57
C SER A 109 -24.39 -17.60 4.05
N THR A 110 -24.05 -18.06 5.26
CA THR A 110 -24.69 -19.22 5.88
C THR A 110 -26.17 -18.97 6.10
N ARG A 111 -26.53 -17.80 6.64
CA ARG A 111 -27.93 -17.45 6.90
C ARG A 111 -28.74 -17.29 5.61
N LEU A 112 -28.15 -16.70 4.57
CA LEU A 112 -28.74 -16.57 3.25
C LEU A 112 -29.10 -17.94 2.66
N LYS A 113 -28.16 -18.88 2.68
CA LYS A 113 -28.38 -20.25 2.20
C LYS A 113 -29.51 -20.95 2.96
N GLN A 114 -29.54 -20.82 4.28
CA GLN A 114 -30.62 -21.40 5.11
C GLN A 114 -31.99 -20.83 4.74
N ILE A 115 -32.09 -19.51 4.56
CA ILE A 115 -33.35 -18.85 4.20
C ILE A 115 -33.81 -19.25 2.79
N GLN A 116 -32.88 -19.28 1.83
CA GLN A 116 -33.17 -19.73 0.46
C GLN A 116 -33.68 -21.18 0.45
N GLN A 117 -33.02 -22.08 1.19
CA GLN A 117 -33.45 -23.47 1.30
C GLN A 117 -34.84 -23.58 1.94
N GLN A 118 -35.06 -22.92 3.07
CA GLN A 118 -36.35 -22.94 3.79
C GLN A 118 -37.48 -22.41 2.90
N ALA A 119 -37.26 -21.30 2.20
CA ALA A 119 -38.26 -20.70 1.32
C ALA A 119 -38.66 -21.63 0.16
N ASN A 120 -37.70 -22.38 -0.39
CA ASN A 120 -37.96 -23.36 -1.45
C ASN A 120 -38.69 -24.59 -0.92
N GLU A 121 -38.27 -25.13 0.22
CA GLU A 121 -38.88 -26.31 0.84
C GLU A 121 -40.34 -26.05 1.25
N ASP A 122 -40.61 -24.90 1.89
CA ASP A 122 -41.96 -24.55 2.34
C ASP A 122 -42.92 -24.37 1.16
N MET A 123 -42.44 -23.72 0.09
CA MET A 123 -43.22 -23.52 -1.13
C MET A 123 -43.50 -24.85 -1.84
N ALA A 124 -42.50 -25.74 -1.92
CA ALA A 124 -42.66 -27.06 -2.53
C ALA A 124 -43.65 -27.93 -1.74
N LYS A 125 -43.53 -27.96 -0.40
CA LYS A 125 -44.44 -28.71 0.48
C LYS A 125 -45.89 -28.21 0.34
N ALA A 126 -46.09 -26.88 0.29
CA ALA A 126 -47.43 -26.31 0.13
C ALA A 126 -48.06 -26.67 -1.22
N ARG A 127 -47.30 -26.60 -2.32
CA ARG A 127 -47.78 -27.00 -3.66
C ARG A 127 -48.07 -28.49 -3.75
N GLN A 128 -47.20 -29.32 -3.17
CA GLN A 128 -47.39 -30.76 -3.15
C GLN A 128 -48.68 -31.13 -2.42
N ALA A 129 -48.92 -30.54 -1.24
CA ALA A 129 -50.12 -30.82 -0.45
C ALA A 129 -51.42 -30.43 -1.17
N GLU A 130 -51.43 -29.33 -1.94
CA GLU A 130 -52.57 -28.97 -2.80
C GLU A 130 -52.75 -29.96 -3.96
N THR A 131 -51.66 -30.36 -4.60
CA THR A 131 -51.68 -31.33 -5.71
C THR A 131 -52.17 -32.70 -5.26
N ASP A 132 -51.73 -33.15 -4.08
CA ASP A 132 -52.14 -34.43 -3.48
C ASP A 132 -53.64 -34.42 -3.16
N ALA A 133 -54.17 -33.31 -2.61
CA ALA A 133 -55.59 -33.16 -2.34
C ALA A 133 -56.45 -33.15 -3.61
N ALA A 134 -56.00 -32.44 -4.65
CA ALA A 134 -56.67 -32.44 -5.96
C ALA A 134 -56.67 -33.84 -6.61
N THR A 135 -55.57 -34.59 -6.45
CA THR A 135 -55.45 -35.97 -6.93
C THR A 135 -56.40 -36.91 -6.18
N ALA A 136 -56.47 -36.79 -4.84
CA ALA A 136 -57.40 -37.56 -4.02
C ALA A 136 -58.86 -37.28 -4.39
N TYR A 137 -59.21 -36.02 -4.70
CA TYR A 137 -60.53 -35.66 -5.19
C TYR A 137 -60.84 -36.33 -6.53
N ALA A 138 -59.92 -36.24 -7.50
CA ALA A 138 -60.09 -36.87 -8.82
C ALA A 138 -60.25 -38.40 -8.71
N GLN A 139 -59.52 -39.03 -7.78
CA GLN A 139 -59.66 -40.46 -7.50
C GLN A 139 -61.03 -40.79 -6.89
N ALA A 140 -61.49 -40.06 -5.87
CA ALA A 140 -62.79 -40.29 -5.25
C ALA A 140 -63.94 -40.19 -6.28
N VAL A 141 -63.87 -39.19 -7.16
CA VAL A 141 -64.82 -39.01 -8.28
C VAL A 141 -64.79 -40.21 -9.24
N ALA A 142 -63.61 -40.72 -9.57
CA ALA A 142 -63.47 -41.87 -10.49
C ALA A 142 -64.07 -43.17 -9.92
N TRP A 143 -64.07 -43.35 -8.59
CA TRP A 143 -64.60 -44.53 -7.90
C TRP A 143 -66.03 -44.36 -7.36
N GLY A 144 -66.64 -43.18 -7.51
CA GLY A 144 -67.99 -42.88 -7.02
C GLY A 144 -68.09 -42.79 -5.50
N ASP A 145 -66.99 -42.51 -4.80
CA ASP A 145 -66.94 -42.36 -3.34
C ASP A 145 -67.35 -40.94 -2.92
N THR A 146 -68.66 -40.73 -2.76
CA THR A 146 -69.22 -39.41 -2.41
C THR A 146 -68.78 -38.87 -1.04
N GLU A 147 -68.37 -39.71 -0.09
CA GLU A 147 -67.81 -39.25 1.19
C GLU A 147 -66.35 -38.83 1.02
N GLY A 148 -65.57 -39.62 0.27
CA GLY A 148 -64.21 -39.30 -0.14
C GLY A 148 -64.12 -37.97 -0.91
N GLU A 149 -65.06 -37.71 -1.82
CA GLU A 149 -65.16 -36.45 -2.58
C GLU A 149 -65.30 -35.24 -1.65
N LYS A 150 -66.26 -35.27 -0.72
CA LYS A 150 -66.49 -34.16 0.22
C LYS A 150 -65.28 -33.91 1.11
N LYS A 151 -64.61 -34.97 1.55
CA LYS A 151 -63.42 -34.87 2.38
C LYS A 151 -62.24 -34.28 1.59
N ALA A 152 -62.01 -34.78 0.37
CA ALA A 152 -60.94 -34.29 -0.49
C ALA A 152 -61.18 -32.83 -0.95
N ASP A 153 -62.43 -32.41 -1.17
CA ASP A 153 -62.77 -31.01 -1.46
C ASP A 153 -62.46 -30.08 -0.26
N ALA A 154 -62.84 -30.51 0.94
CA ALA A 154 -62.52 -29.76 2.17
C ALA A 154 -61.00 -29.65 2.40
N ASP A 155 -60.26 -30.74 2.18
CA ASP A 155 -58.80 -30.75 2.27
C ASP A 155 -58.16 -29.88 1.16
N ALA A 156 -58.67 -29.92 -0.07
CA ALA A 156 -58.20 -29.06 -1.17
C ALA A 156 -58.38 -27.57 -0.85
N GLN A 157 -59.54 -27.16 -0.34
CA GLN A 157 -59.78 -25.78 0.09
C GLN A 157 -58.83 -25.36 1.22
N LYS A 158 -58.58 -26.24 2.19
CA LYS A 158 -57.64 -26.00 3.28
C LYS A 158 -56.21 -25.84 2.74
N HIS A 159 -55.77 -26.72 1.83
CA HIS A 159 -54.43 -26.67 1.25
C HIS A 159 -54.24 -25.46 0.33
N ALA A 160 -55.27 -25.03 -0.42
CA ALA A 160 -55.24 -23.80 -1.20
C ALA A 160 -55.06 -22.55 -0.31
N LYS A 161 -55.73 -22.49 0.85
CA LYS A 161 -55.54 -21.39 1.82
C LYS A 161 -54.13 -21.39 2.42
N ASN A 162 -53.60 -22.57 2.73
CA ASN A 162 -52.23 -22.71 3.21
C ASN A 162 -51.22 -22.32 2.12
N LEU A 163 -51.48 -22.65 0.86
CA LEU A 163 -50.67 -22.24 -0.27
C LEU A 163 -50.62 -20.73 -0.44
N ALA A 164 -51.77 -20.05 -0.37
CA ALA A 164 -51.82 -18.59 -0.43
C ALA A 164 -50.99 -17.94 0.70
N THR A 165 -51.04 -18.51 1.90
CA THR A 165 -50.22 -18.06 3.04
C THR A 165 -48.73 -18.31 2.79
N ALA A 166 -48.37 -19.47 2.24
CA ALA A 166 -46.99 -19.82 1.89
C ALA A 166 -46.43 -18.92 0.78
N VAL A 167 -47.24 -18.52 -0.20
CA VAL A 167 -46.85 -17.58 -1.27
C VAL A 167 -46.50 -16.21 -0.68
N GLU A 168 -47.34 -15.67 0.20
CA GLU A 168 -47.06 -14.38 0.86
C GLU A 168 -45.81 -14.47 1.77
N HIS A 169 -45.64 -15.58 2.49
CA HIS A 169 -44.42 -15.82 3.26
C HIS A 169 -43.18 -15.90 2.36
N ASN A 170 -43.25 -16.62 1.24
CA ASN A 170 -42.16 -16.75 0.28
C ASN A 170 -41.78 -15.38 -0.33
N ARG A 171 -42.77 -14.54 -0.67
CA ARG A 171 -42.53 -13.16 -1.10
C ARG A 171 -41.72 -12.36 -0.08
N ARG A 172 -42.07 -12.46 1.21
CA ARG A 172 -41.33 -11.78 2.30
C ARG A 172 -39.91 -12.33 2.45
N GLN A 173 -39.74 -13.65 2.37
CA GLN A 173 -38.42 -14.26 2.38
C GLN A 173 -37.57 -13.77 1.21
N HIS A 174 -38.16 -13.59 0.02
CA HIS A 174 -37.45 -13.06 -1.14
C HIS A 174 -36.92 -11.64 -0.91
N LEU A 175 -37.69 -10.76 -0.25
CA LEU A 175 -37.21 -9.43 0.12
C LEU A 175 -36.04 -9.48 1.11
N ILE A 176 -36.09 -10.41 2.07
CA ILE A 176 -34.99 -10.62 3.03
C ILE A 176 -33.75 -11.16 2.32
N ILE A 177 -33.90 -12.12 1.40
CA ILE A 177 -32.83 -12.67 0.56
C ILE A 177 -32.14 -11.54 -0.21
N SER A 178 -32.90 -10.70 -0.92
CA SER A 178 -32.33 -9.58 -1.67
C SER A 178 -31.61 -8.56 -0.77
N ALA A 179 -32.15 -8.28 0.42
CA ALA A 179 -31.48 -7.40 1.38
C ALA A 179 -30.15 -8.00 1.89
N LEU A 180 -30.14 -9.30 2.21
CA LEU A 180 -28.93 -10.00 2.63
C LEU A 180 -27.88 -10.09 1.52
N GLU A 181 -28.30 -10.26 0.27
CA GLU A 181 -27.40 -10.22 -0.89
C GLU A 181 -26.76 -8.83 -1.06
N GLN A 182 -27.52 -7.75 -0.85
CA GLN A 182 -26.98 -6.39 -0.86
C GLN A 182 -25.97 -6.17 0.28
N GLU A 183 -26.30 -6.61 1.49
CA GLU A 183 -25.37 -6.54 2.63
C GLU A 183 -24.08 -7.32 2.36
N LEU A 184 -24.15 -8.49 1.73
CA LEU A 184 -22.95 -9.24 1.32
C LEU A 184 -22.08 -8.45 0.34
N VAL A 185 -22.68 -7.74 -0.63
CA VAL A 185 -21.92 -6.87 -1.54
C VAL A 185 -21.22 -5.73 -0.79
N ILE A 186 -21.88 -5.13 0.20
CA ILE A 186 -21.30 -4.06 1.03
C ILE A 186 -20.13 -4.60 1.86
N VAL A 187 -20.31 -5.75 2.51
CA VAL A 187 -19.23 -6.40 3.30
C VAL A 187 -18.05 -6.76 2.40
N ASP A 188 -18.30 -7.32 1.21
CA ASP A 188 -17.24 -7.65 0.24
C ASP A 188 -16.45 -6.40 -0.19
N GLN A 189 -17.14 -5.28 -0.40
CA GLN A 189 -16.49 -4.00 -0.71
C GLN A 189 -15.58 -3.53 0.43
N HIS A 190 -16.04 -3.59 1.68
CA HIS A 190 -15.23 -3.22 2.84
C HIS A 190 -14.03 -4.15 3.07
N ILE A 191 -14.15 -5.45 2.74
CA ILE A 191 -12.99 -6.37 2.77
C ILE A 191 -11.93 -5.93 1.75
N VAL A 192 -12.34 -5.53 0.54
CA VAL A 192 -11.42 -5.02 -0.48
C VAL A 192 -10.74 -3.73 -0.03
N GLU A 193 -11.49 -2.82 0.60
CA GLU A 193 -10.96 -1.58 1.16
C GLU A 193 -9.94 -1.83 2.28
N ALA A 194 -10.26 -2.69 3.26
CA ALA A 194 -9.36 -3.05 4.34
C ALA A 194 -8.03 -3.64 3.81
N ARG A 195 -8.10 -4.53 2.82
CA ARG A 195 -6.91 -5.09 2.16
C ARG A 195 -6.09 -4.03 1.44
N LYS A 196 -6.75 -3.07 0.80
CA LYS A 196 -6.06 -1.99 0.09
C LYS A 196 -5.28 -1.10 1.05
N GLU A 197 -5.90 -0.73 2.17
CA GLU A 197 -5.24 0.07 3.22
C GLU A 197 -4.10 -0.69 3.88
N TYR A 198 -4.30 -1.97 4.20
CA TYR A 198 -3.22 -2.85 4.68
C TYR A 198 -2.01 -2.84 3.71
N ASN A 199 -2.25 -3.10 2.42
CA ASN A 199 -1.17 -3.16 1.41
C ASN A 199 -0.46 -1.80 1.23
N ALA A 200 -1.20 -0.69 1.37
CA ALA A 200 -0.61 0.65 1.31
C ALA A 200 0.34 0.89 2.48
N ILE A 201 -0.04 0.49 3.69
CA ILE A 201 0.79 0.59 4.89
C ILE A 201 1.98 -0.36 4.81
N GLU A 202 1.76 -1.62 4.39
CA GLU A 202 2.83 -2.60 4.21
C GLU A 202 3.89 -2.09 3.23
N ARG A 203 3.48 -1.46 2.12
CA ARG A 203 4.41 -0.85 1.18
C ARG A 203 5.23 0.28 1.82
N GLN A 204 4.61 1.12 2.65
CA GLN A 204 5.32 2.18 3.38
C GLN A 204 6.31 1.59 4.40
N ALA A 205 5.90 0.56 5.14
CA ALA A 205 6.74 -0.15 6.08
C ALA A 205 7.95 -0.80 5.38
N LEU A 206 7.74 -1.44 4.22
CA LEU A 206 8.81 -2.04 3.42
C LEU A 206 9.79 -0.98 2.89
N LEU A 207 9.31 0.19 2.46
CA LEU A 207 10.18 1.30 2.04
C LEU A 207 11.01 1.85 3.20
N LEU A 208 10.43 1.91 4.40
CA LEU A 208 11.17 2.29 5.61
C LEU A 208 12.22 1.23 5.96
N ALA A 209 11.84 -0.05 5.98
CA ALA A 209 12.75 -1.17 6.24
C ALA A 209 13.90 -1.20 5.22
N HIS A 210 13.62 -0.98 3.93
CA HIS A 210 14.62 -0.83 2.89
C HIS A 210 15.63 0.27 3.23
N THR A 211 15.14 1.47 3.57
CA THR A 211 15.98 2.62 3.94
C THR A 211 16.90 2.29 5.13
N VAL A 212 16.39 1.62 6.15
CA VAL A 212 17.16 1.19 7.32
C VAL A 212 18.21 0.14 6.95
N LEU A 213 17.84 -0.83 6.12
CA LEU A 213 18.74 -1.89 5.67
C LEU A 213 19.88 -1.34 4.81
N GLU A 214 19.64 -0.34 3.96
CA GLU A 214 20.70 0.35 3.22
C GLU A 214 21.72 0.99 4.17
N GLU A 215 21.26 1.66 5.25
CA GLU A 215 22.18 2.27 6.21
C GLU A 215 22.96 1.21 7.00
N GLN A 216 22.30 0.17 7.48
CA GLN A 216 22.95 -0.96 8.16
C GLN A 216 23.95 -1.67 7.25
N TRP A 217 23.64 -1.83 5.95
CA TRP A 217 24.56 -2.35 4.96
C TRP A 217 25.83 -1.48 4.88
N ASN A 218 25.65 -0.16 4.75
CA ASN A 218 26.76 0.78 4.67
C ASN A 218 27.62 0.79 5.94
N GLU A 219 27.02 0.69 7.13
CA GLU A 219 27.74 0.56 8.39
C GLU A 219 28.58 -0.71 8.43
N LYS A 220 28.01 -1.85 8.05
CA LYS A 220 28.73 -3.13 8.00
C LYS A 220 29.81 -3.17 6.93
N ALA A 221 29.59 -2.53 5.79
CA ALA A 221 30.63 -2.36 4.78
C ALA A 221 31.80 -1.53 5.32
N LYS A 222 31.55 -0.45 6.07
CA LYS A 222 32.60 0.36 6.72
C LYS A 222 33.40 -0.46 7.74
N GLU A 223 32.73 -1.24 8.60
CA GLU A 223 33.38 -2.15 9.56
C GLU A 223 34.28 -3.16 8.83
N LEU A 224 33.79 -3.75 7.73
CA LEU A 224 34.56 -4.68 6.91
C LEU A 224 35.78 -4.01 6.26
N LEU A 225 35.65 -2.77 5.78
CA LEU A 225 36.75 -2.01 5.21
C LEU A 225 37.81 -1.64 6.25
N ASP A 226 37.41 -1.35 7.49
CA ASP A 226 38.35 -1.08 8.58
C ASP A 226 39.16 -2.33 8.95
N MET A 227 38.49 -3.47 9.07
CA MET A 227 39.17 -4.76 9.28
C MET A 227 40.04 -5.14 8.07
N GLY A 228 39.53 -4.97 6.86
CA GLY A 228 40.25 -5.22 5.60
C GLY A 228 41.49 -4.34 5.47
N GLY A 229 41.42 -3.08 5.91
CA GLY A 229 42.55 -2.16 5.94
C GLY A 229 43.64 -2.59 6.92
N LYS A 230 43.27 -3.10 8.12
CA LYS A 230 44.23 -3.70 9.06
C LYS A 230 44.88 -4.95 8.46
N LEU A 231 44.10 -5.82 7.83
CA LEU A 231 44.62 -7.00 7.15
C LEU A 231 45.57 -6.64 6.00
N TRP A 232 45.22 -5.63 5.21
CA TRP A 232 46.08 -5.10 4.14
C TRP A 232 47.40 -4.55 4.71
N ALA A 233 47.36 -3.84 5.84
CA ALA A 233 48.55 -3.37 6.53
C ALA A 233 49.43 -4.53 7.00
N ALA A 234 48.84 -5.60 7.55
CA ALA A 234 49.56 -6.81 7.95
C ALA A 234 50.27 -7.46 6.75
N TYR A 235 49.58 -7.63 5.61
CA TYR A 235 50.19 -8.12 4.36
C TYR A 235 51.38 -7.26 3.92
N ARG A 236 51.23 -5.93 3.93
CA ARG A 236 52.31 -4.99 3.59
C ARG A 236 53.51 -5.12 4.53
N LEU A 237 53.27 -5.26 5.84
CA LEU A 237 54.33 -5.35 6.85
C LEU A 237 55.14 -6.64 6.77
N ILE A 238 54.57 -7.72 6.23
CA ILE A 238 55.26 -9.00 5.99
C ILE A 238 55.70 -9.20 4.53
N ASP A 239 55.65 -8.15 3.71
CA ASP A 239 56.01 -8.17 2.29
C ASP A 239 55.29 -9.27 1.47
N ARG A 240 53.98 -9.44 1.71
CA ARG A 240 53.13 -10.42 1.02
C ARG A 240 52.08 -9.71 0.16
N ASP A 241 51.82 -10.27 -1.01
CA ASP A 241 50.86 -9.73 -1.97
C ASP A 241 49.39 -9.87 -1.51
N GLN A 242 48.59 -8.84 -1.77
CA GLN A 242 47.19 -8.69 -1.33
C GLN A 242 46.17 -9.14 -2.39
N ILE A 243 46.54 -10.08 -3.28
CA ILE A 243 45.74 -10.47 -4.47
C ILE A 243 44.27 -10.78 -4.14
N SER A 244 43.99 -11.42 -3.00
CA SER A 244 42.62 -11.75 -2.60
C SER A 244 41.77 -10.52 -2.28
N LEU A 245 42.37 -9.45 -1.74
CA LEU A 245 41.68 -8.21 -1.37
C LEU A 245 41.50 -7.25 -2.55
N ARG A 246 42.27 -7.44 -3.64
CA ARG A 246 42.15 -6.63 -4.87
C ARG A 246 40.83 -6.81 -5.62
N LYS A 247 40.08 -7.87 -5.31
CA LYS A 247 38.76 -8.14 -5.91
C LYS A 247 37.60 -7.57 -5.10
N LEU A 248 37.86 -6.87 -4.00
CA LEU A 248 36.81 -6.27 -3.20
C LEU A 248 36.12 -5.17 -4.00
N GLN A 249 34.79 -5.27 -4.09
CA GLN A 249 33.92 -4.23 -4.60
C GLN A 249 32.61 -4.28 -3.81
N LEU A 250 32.32 -3.21 -3.07
CA LEU A 250 31.13 -3.11 -2.22
C LEU A 250 30.36 -1.84 -2.61
N PRO A 251 29.10 -1.95 -3.06
CA PRO A 251 28.30 -0.76 -3.32
C PRO A 251 27.99 -0.02 -2.01
N GLU A 252 28.10 1.31 -2.04
CA GLU A 252 27.43 2.17 -1.07
C GLU A 252 25.97 2.30 -1.52
N GLU A 253 25.04 1.97 -0.64
CA GLU A 253 23.60 2.01 -0.93
C GLU A 253 22.97 3.33 -0.44
N GLY A 254 21.84 3.73 -1.02
CA GLY A 254 21.12 4.95 -0.62
C GLY A 254 21.52 6.21 -1.40
N GLU A 255 22.05 7.24 -0.71
CA GLU A 255 22.22 8.59 -1.30
C GLU A 255 23.43 8.73 -2.21
N ARG A 256 24.41 7.83 -2.10
CA ARG A 256 25.69 7.93 -2.81
C ARG A 256 25.84 6.78 -3.79
N PHE A 257 26.35 7.09 -4.97
CA PHE A 257 26.61 6.12 -6.04
C PHE A 257 28.06 5.62 -6.03
N TYR A 258 28.68 5.60 -4.85
CA TYR A 258 30.06 5.17 -4.69
C TYR A 258 30.13 3.64 -4.56
N SER A 259 31.29 3.07 -4.84
CA SER A 259 31.58 1.68 -4.51
C SER A 259 32.94 1.65 -3.86
N TRP A 260 33.01 1.11 -2.64
CA TRP A 260 34.28 0.89 -1.97
C TRP A 260 35.02 -0.25 -2.62
N ASP A 261 36.30 -0.06 -2.86
CA ASP A 261 37.14 -1.02 -3.57
C ASP A 261 38.48 -1.27 -2.85
N SER A 262 39.36 -1.99 -3.53
CA SER A 262 40.69 -2.30 -2.98
C SER A 262 41.58 -1.07 -2.72
N SER A 263 41.31 0.05 -3.39
CA SER A 263 42.00 1.33 -3.18
C SER A 263 41.65 1.91 -1.81
N ASP A 264 40.38 1.82 -1.37
CA ASP A 264 39.95 2.21 -0.03
C ASP A 264 40.68 1.41 1.05
N LEU A 265 40.84 0.09 0.84
CA LEU A 265 41.59 -0.76 1.76
C LEU A 265 43.06 -0.35 1.83
N SER A 266 43.67 -0.11 0.67
CA SER A 266 45.06 0.34 0.57
C SER A 266 45.26 1.67 1.29
N GLU A 267 44.39 2.66 1.06
CA GLU A 267 44.46 3.96 1.72
C GLU A 267 44.32 3.83 3.25
N ARG A 268 43.32 3.07 3.71
CA ARG A 268 43.13 2.80 5.15
C ARG A 268 44.32 2.07 5.77
N SER A 269 45.00 1.19 5.02
CA SER A 269 46.15 0.43 5.51
C SER A 269 47.32 1.31 5.97
N TYR A 270 47.47 2.53 5.44
CA TYR A 270 48.51 3.48 5.86
C TYR A 270 48.25 4.10 7.23
N LYS A 271 47.03 3.96 7.76
CA LYS A 271 46.69 4.43 9.12
C LYS A 271 47.13 3.47 10.21
N TYR A 272 47.45 2.22 9.87
CA TYR A 272 47.79 1.17 10.84
C TYR A 272 49.29 0.94 10.93
N THR A 273 49.80 0.97 12.15
CA THR A 273 51.18 0.64 12.51
C THR A 273 51.31 -0.84 12.87
N VAL A 274 52.55 -1.29 13.11
CA VAL A 274 52.80 -2.64 13.64
C VAL A 274 52.07 -2.87 14.97
N GLN A 275 52.04 -1.86 15.85
CA GLN A 275 51.36 -1.98 17.16
C GLN A 275 49.85 -2.14 16.99
N ASP A 276 49.24 -1.41 16.05
CA ASP A 276 47.79 -1.51 15.78
C ASP A 276 47.39 -2.87 15.18
N VAL A 277 48.29 -3.49 14.41
CA VAL A 277 48.08 -4.83 13.85
C VAL A 277 48.23 -5.92 14.92
N LEU A 278 49.13 -5.72 15.89
CA LEU A 278 49.36 -6.67 16.98
C LEU A 278 48.36 -6.53 18.14
N ALA A 279 47.71 -5.37 18.28
CA ALA A 279 46.64 -5.11 19.25
C ALA A 279 45.29 -5.65 18.75
N MET A 280 45.18 -6.98 18.64
CA MET A 280 43.95 -7.69 18.29
C MET A 280 42.96 -7.75 19.46
#